data_AF-R7UF58-F1
#
_entry.id   AF-R7UF58-F1
#
_cell.length_a   1.000
_cell.length_b   1.000
_cell.length_c   1.000
_cell.angle_alpha   90.00
_cell.angle_beta   90.00
_cell.angle_gamma   90.00
#
_symmetry.space_group_name_H-M   'P 1'
#
loop_
_entity.id
_entity.type
_entity.pdbx_description
1 polymer ?
#
loop_
_entity_poly.entity_id
_entity_poly.type
_entity_poly.pdbx_seq_one_letter_code
_entity_poly.pdbx_strand_id
1 'polypeptide(L)'
;MKKDFAVMTKVLLLFLSLIRGLIAVNTFCQCIGYEPLIINASDSQLSASSVYHSGHAAPFSKWTGLGWAPAWNNKKGSWIEVDLLENKLIGGIVTWGRGSNDNIEQWVNTFNVKYRVDGSNDWTNYTDSGGSLLTFIGNEKKYKPVVNDFAVSIVARYIRVYPLSWYNGPTMRWDLLGCAKYIQSYANRYHHQDTETCVVTSENCMHATNNRILLNYKGLVTQSNTTNLVLKGESVPCNNKSMTIGIEIGMIGCAAVYNMCKMNDVNGNGTCHVLCELKDWQVGRPFNLLLLITGDFDMELCAVETDLKPWKRGRNVIDSMTYWDSFLRKFAMND
;
A
#
# COMPACT_ATOMS: atom_id res chain seq x y z
N MET A 1 -36.25 5.33 -44.78
CA MET A 1 -36.24 3.86 -44.55
C MET A 1 -34.91 3.16 -44.83
N LYS A 2 -34.28 3.23 -46.01
CA LYS A 2 -32.94 2.60 -46.22
C LYS A 2 -31.74 3.44 -45.75
N LYS A 3 -31.85 4.77 -45.70
CA LYS A 3 -30.78 5.66 -45.20
C LYS A 3 -30.67 5.66 -43.68
N ASP A 4 -31.76 5.44 -42.96
CA ASP A 4 -31.80 5.47 -41.49
C ASP A 4 -31.21 4.21 -40.85
N PHE A 5 -31.33 3.06 -41.54
CA PHE A 5 -30.76 1.80 -41.08
C PHE A 5 -29.23 1.83 -41.10
N ALA A 6 -28.62 2.40 -42.16
CA ALA A 6 -27.16 2.49 -42.28
C ALA A 6 -26.52 3.44 -41.25
N VAL A 7 -27.26 4.47 -40.79
CA VAL A 7 -26.81 5.37 -39.72
C VAL A 7 -26.93 4.66 -38.37
N MET A 8 -28.03 3.95 -38.10
CA MET A 8 -28.20 3.14 -36.89
C MET A 8 -27.17 2.01 -36.78
N THR A 9 -26.84 1.32 -37.87
CA THR A 9 -25.81 0.26 -37.86
C THR A 9 -24.41 0.83 -37.61
N LYS A 10 -24.09 2.02 -38.15
CA LYS A 10 -22.81 2.69 -37.87
C LYS A 10 -22.71 3.20 -36.44
N VAL A 11 -23.80 3.73 -35.87
CA VAL A 11 -23.84 4.16 -34.46
C VAL A 11 -23.73 2.97 -33.51
N LEU A 12 -24.39 1.84 -33.82
CA LEU A 12 -24.30 0.61 -33.04
C LEU A 12 -22.91 -0.04 -33.12
N LEU A 13 -22.25 0.00 -34.29
CA LEU A 13 -20.87 -0.47 -34.46
C LEU A 13 -19.85 0.44 -33.78
N LEU A 14 -20.07 1.76 -33.74
CA LEU A 14 -19.26 2.71 -32.97
C LEU A 14 -19.43 2.51 -31.45
N PHE A 15 -20.66 2.26 -30.98
CA PHE A 15 -20.93 1.90 -29.58
C PHE A 15 -20.30 0.55 -29.19
N LEU A 16 -20.38 -0.46 -30.06
CA LEU A 16 -19.75 -1.77 -29.83
C LEU A 16 -18.21 -1.72 -29.94
N SER A 17 -17.65 -0.80 -30.73
CA SER A 17 -16.20 -0.55 -30.76
C SER A 17 -15.68 0.23 -29.55
N LEU A 18 -16.52 1.03 -28.89
CA LEU A 18 -16.19 1.72 -27.64
C LEU A 18 -16.30 0.80 -26.41
N ILE A 19 -17.04 -0.32 -26.50
CA ILE A 19 -17.15 -1.32 -25.42
C ILE A 19 -16.03 -2.36 -25.46
N ARG A 20 -15.29 -2.49 -26.57
CA ARG A 20 -14.07 -3.30 -26.64
C ARG A 20 -12.85 -2.50 -26.17
N GLY A 21 -12.80 -2.15 -24.89
CA GLY A 21 -11.67 -1.36 -24.40
C GLY A 21 -11.59 -1.07 -22.91
N LEU A 22 -12.58 -1.45 -22.11
CA LEU A 22 -12.44 -1.48 -20.66
C LEU A 22 -13.06 -2.77 -20.13
N ILE A 23 -12.32 -3.87 -20.22
CA ILE A 23 -12.25 -4.68 -19.01
C ILE A 23 -11.48 -3.78 -18.05
N ALA A 24 -12.19 -3.06 -17.19
CA ALA A 24 -11.59 -2.53 -15.99
C ALA A 24 -11.09 -3.77 -15.24
N VAL A 25 -9.85 -4.15 -15.49
CA VAL A 25 -9.12 -4.98 -14.55
C VAL A 25 -9.03 -4.06 -13.36
N ASN A 26 -9.95 -4.21 -12.41
CA ASN A 26 -9.79 -3.64 -11.10
C ASN A 26 -8.52 -4.30 -10.55
N THR A 27 -7.36 -3.74 -10.89
CA THR A 27 -6.11 -4.04 -10.21
C THR A 27 -6.24 -3.38 -8.85
N PHE A 28 -7.07 -3.99 -7.99
CA PHE A 28 -7.03 -3.73 -6.56
C PHE A 28 -5.61 -4.11 -6.15
N CYS A 29 -4.83 -3.14 -5.67
CA CYS A 29 -3.50 -3.39 -5.14
C CYS A 29 -3.66 -4.41 -4.01
N GLN A 30 -3.20 -5.65 -4.21
CA GLN A 30 -3.31 -6.67 -3.17
C GLN A 30 -2.22 -6.40 -2.15
N CYS A 31 -2.63 -5.87 -0.99
CA CYS A 31 -1.76 -5.73 0.15
C CYS A 31 -1.47 -7.13 0.72
N ILE A 32 -0.19 -7.48 0.86
CA ILE A 32 0.23 -8.79 1.40
C ILE A 32 0.71 -8.73 2.84
N GLY A 33 0.66 -7.54 3.44
CA GLY A 33 0.86 -7.41 4.87
C GLY A 33 0.48 -6.03 5.34
N TYR A 34 -0.21 -5.98 6.48
CA TYR A 34 -0.62 -4.73 7.11
C TYR A 34 0.22 -4.47 8.36
N GLU A 35 0.46 -3.19 8.62
CA GLU A 35 1.10 -2.69 9.84
C GLU A 35 0.25 -1.57 10.46
N PRO A 36 0.33 -1.39 11.79
CA PRO A 36 -0.31 -0.28 12.46
C PRO A 36 0.42 1.03 12.13
N LEU A 37 -0.33 2.10 11.85
CA LEU A 37 0.23 3.40 11.47
C LEU A 37 0.29 4.41 12.62
N ILE A 38 -0.63 4.33 13.58
CA ILE A 38 -0.81 5.34 14.64
C ILE A 38 0.04 5.01 15.88
N ILE A 39 0.24 3.74 16.20
CA ILE A 39 1.05 3.32 17.36
C ILE A 39 2.45 3.94 17.37
N ASN A 40 3.05 4.15 16.20
CA ASN A 40 4.39 4.72 16.04
C ASN A 40 4.38 6.19 15.57
N ALA A 41 3.21 6.81 15.38
CA ALA A 41 3.11 8.20 14.95
C ALA A 41 3.56 9.16 16.06
N SER A 42 4.21 10.26 15.71
CA SER A 42 4.51 11.32 16.67
C SER A 42 3.23 12.02 17.12
N ASP A 43 3.24 12.60 18.33
CA ASP A 43 2.05 13.25 18.89
C ASP A 43 1.56 14.43 18.03
N SER A 44 2.49 15.11 17.34
CA SER A 44 2.18 16.19 16.39
C SER A 44 1.40 15.74 15.15
N GLN A 45 1.40 14.44 14.83
CA GLN A 45 0.61 13.90 13.72
C GLN A 45 -0.86 13.72 14.09
N LEU A 46 -1.22 13.80 15.38
CA LEU A 46 -2.58 13.56 15.85
C LEU A 46 -3.23 14.87 16.26
N SER A 47 -4.42 15.12 15.71
CA SER A 47 -5.21 16.30 16.05
C SER A 47 -6.68 15.93 16.22
N ALA A 48 -7.47 16.81 16.83
CA ALA A 48 -8.90 16.57 17.01
C ALA A 48 -9.66 17.89 16.99
N SER A 49 -10.96 17.79 16.73
CA SER A 49 -11.87 18.95 16.71
C SER A 49 -11.95 19.69 18.04
N SER A 50 -11.85 18.95 19.14
CA SER A 50 -11.97 19.43 20.50
C SER A 50 -11.49 18.36 21.47
N VAL A 51 -11.34 18.74 22.74
CA VAL A 51 -10.86 17.85 23.79
C VAL A 51 -11.66 18.07 25.09
N TYR A 52 -12.00 16.99 25.78
CA TYR A 52 -12.68 17.06 27.09
C TYR A 52 -11.77 17.68 28.16
N HIS A 53 -10.55 17.16 28.30
CA HIS A 53 -9.46 17.72 29.11
C HIS A 53 -8.12 17.14 28.63
N SER A 54 -6.99 17.63 29.15
CA SER A 54 -5.63 17.25 28.70
C SER A 54 -5.39 15.73 28.57
N GLY A 55 -5.81 14.92 29.55
CA GLY A 55 -5.71 13.45 29.51
C GLY A 55 -6.54 12.73 28.42
N HIS A 56 -7.39 13.45 27.68
CA HIS A 56 -8.19 12.96 26.55
C HIS A 56 -7.79 13.62 25.21
N ALA A 57 -6.62 14.25 25.14
CA ALA A 57 -6.11 14.83 23.90
C ALA A 57 -5.85 13.76 22.82
N ALA A 58 -5.74 14.18 21.56
CA ALA A 58 -5.58 13.27 20.41
C ALA A 58 -4.42 12.26 20.57
N PRO A 59 -3.23 12.62 21.11
CA PRO A 59 -2.16 11.64 21.34
C PRO A 59 -2.53 10.47 22.26
N PHE A 60 -3.47 10.67 23.19
CA PHE A 60 -3.97 9.62 24.08
C PHE A 60 -4.94 8.66 23.38
N SER A 61 -5.26 8.87 22.10
CA SER A 61 -6.05 7.93 21.29
C SER A 61 -5.25 6.74 20.78
N LYS A 62 -3.94 6.69 21.02
CA LYS A 62 -3.13 5.49 20.76
C LYS A 62 -3.60 4.34 21.65
N TRP A 63 -3.33 3.09 21.26
CA TRP A 63 -3.82 1.91 21.99
C TRP A 63 -3.39 1.91 23.48
N THR A 64 -2.21 2.44 23.80
CA THR A 64 -1.67 2.54 25.17
C THR A 64 -2.28 3.66 26.00
N GLY A 65 -2.99 4.60 25.38
CA GLY A 65 -3.51 5.79 26.04
C GLY A 65 -4.87 5.59 26.71
N LEU A 66 -5.42 6.67 27.26
CA LEU A 66 -6.75 6.68 27.86
C LEU A 66 -7.89 6.67 26.81
N GLY A 67 -7.59 7.08 25.58
CA GLY A 67 -8.55 7.39 24.53
C GLY A 67 -8.76 8.89 24.38
N TRP A 68 -8.99 9.34 23.15
CA TRP A 68 -9.44 10.70 22.90
C TRP A 68 -10.93 10.82 23.23
N ALA A 69 -11.33 11.97 23.77
CA ALA A 69 -12.73 12.33 23.94
C ALA A 69 -12.94 13.83 23.60
N PRO A 70 -13.98 14.17 22.83
CA PRO A 70 -14.30 15.55 22.49
C PRO A 70 -14.81 16.36 23.69
N ALA A 71 -14.79 17.68 23.56
CA ALA A 71 -15.35 18.58 24.56
C ALA A 71 -16.83 18.26 24.86
N TRP A 72 -17.23 18.40 26.12
CA TRP A 72 -18.54 17.98 26.61
C TRP A 72 -19.71 18.65 25.85
N ASN A 73 -19.55 19.92 25.50
CA ASN A 73 -20.54 20.74 24.81
C ASN A 73 -20.59 20.53 23.29
N ASN A 74 -19.67 19.75 22.70
CA ASN A 74 -19.58 19.57 21.24
C ASN A 74 -19.21 18.12 20.87
N LYS A 75 -20.06 17.18 21.31
CA LYS A 75 -19.88 15.74 21.02
C LYS A 75 -20.34 15.34 19.62
N LYS A 76 -21.38 15.98 19.08
CA LYS A 76 -21.90 15.67 17.74
C LYS A 76 -21.07 16.40 16.69
N GLY A 77 -20.65 15.69 15.64
CA GLY A 77 -19.80 16.26 14.59
C GLY A 77 -18.33 16.46 14.99
N SER A 78 -17.94 16.03 16.20
CA SER A 78 -16.54 15.99 16.59
C SER A 78 -15.77 14.98 15.75
N TRP A 79 -14.47 15.16 15.64
CA TRP A 79 -13.58 14.26 14.91
C TRP A 79 -12.21 14.16 15.55
N ILE A 80 -11.55 13.04 15.29
CA ILE A 80 -10.12 12.84 15.51
C ILE A 80 -9.44 12.56 14.18
N GLU A 81 -8.22 13.06 14.01
CA GLU A 81 -7.46 13.04 12.77
C GLU A 81 -6.03 12.54 12.99
N VAL A 82 -5.49 11.90 11.96
CA VAL A 82 -4.05 11.67 11.81
C VAL A 82 -3.54 12.26 10.49
N ASP A 83 -2.40 12.94 10.53
CA ASP A 83 -1.54 13.23 9.38
C ASP A 83 -0.43 12.17 9.29
N LEU A 84 -0.51 11.30 8.27
CA LEU A 84 0.46 10.23 8.03
C LEU A 84 1.78 10.71 7.41
N LEU A 85 1.94 12.02 7.19
CA LEU A 85 3.07 12.72 6.55
C LEU A 85 3.26 12.44 5.06
N GLU A 86 2.80 11.28 4.58
CA GLU A 86 2.79 10.89 3.18
C GLU A 86 1.54 10.04 2.87
N ASN A 87 1.24 9.87 1.58
CA ASN A 87 0.13 9.01 1.16
C ASN A 87 0.44 7.54 1.49
N LYS A 88 -0.47 6.87 2.19
CA LYS A 88 -0.42 5.42 2.50
C LYS A 88 -1.64 4.71 1.91
N LEU A 89 -1.48 3.46 1.47
CA LEU A 89 -2.64 2.59 1.23
C LEU A 89 -3.12 2.07 2.59
N ILE A 90 -4.39 2.28 2.88
CA ILE A 90 -5.04 1.91 4.12
C ILE A 90 -6.14 0.93 3.78
N GLY A 91 -6.07 -0.26 4.36
CA GLY A 91 -7.05 -1.31 4.13
C GLY A 91 -8.08 -1.43 5.24
N GLY A 92 -7.97 -0.67 6.32
CA GLY A 92 -8.93 -0.76 7.42
C GLY A 92 -8.57 0.08 8.63
N ILE A 93 -9.38 -0.05 9.67
CA ILE A 93 -9.27 0.66 10.94
C ILE A 93 -9.55 -0.30 12.10
N VAL A 94 -8.82 -0.11 13.20
CA VAL A 94 -9.09 -0.78 14.48
C VAL A 94 -9.47 0.26 15.51
N THR A 95 -10.49 -0.04 16.32
CA THR A 95 -10.95 0.84 17.39
C THR A 95 -11.04 0.11 18.72
N TRP A 96 -10.79 0.85 19.81
CA TRP A 96 -11.08 0.47 21.19
C TRP A 96 -11.83 1.61 21.88
N GLY A 97 -12.50 1.30 22.99
CA GLY A 97 -13.01 2.33 23.89
C GLY A 97 -11.92 2.87 24.83
N ARG A 98 -12.35 3.40 25.98
CA ARG A 98 -11.48 3.97 27.02
C ARG A 98 -10.43 2.97 27.52
N GLY A 99 -9.18 3.43 27.63
CA GLY A 99 -8.02 2.64 28.08
C GLY A 99 -7.67 2.87 29.56
N SER A 100 -8.55 2.49 30.47
CA SER A 100 -8.34 2.60 31.92
C SER A 100 -8.94 1.42 32.65
N ASN A 101 -8.32 0.99 33.76
CA ASN A 101 -8.81 -0.08 34.63
C ASN A 101 -9.90 0.39 35.62
N ASP A 102 -10.42 1.61 35.46
CA ASP A 102 -11.53 2.14 36.25
C ASP A 102 -12.86 1.46 35.90
N ASN A 103 -13.93 1.74 36.64
CA ASN A 103 -15.28 1.26 36.29
C ASN A 103 -15.97 2.16 35.25
N ILE A 104 -15.23 3.05 34.59
CA ILE A 104 -15.79 3.98 33.61
C ILE A 104 -15.85 3.28 32.27
N GLU A 105 -17.08 2.98 31.85
CA GLU A 105 -17.39 2.35 30.58
C GLU A 105 -17.72 3.41 29.53
N GLN A 106 -16.79 3.69 28.63
CA GLN A 106 -16.98 4.65 27.52
C GLN A 106 -16.40 4.10 26.23
N TRP A 107 -17.16 4.19 25.14
CA TRP A 107 -16.72 3.82 23.79
C TRP A 107 -17.64 4.38 22.72
N VAL A 108 -17.14 4.42 21.49
CA VAL A 108 -17.92 4.76 20.29
C VAL A 108 -18.54 3.50 19.70
N ASN A 109 -19.87 3.50 19.50
CA ASN A 109 -20.61 2.39 18.91
C ASN A 109 -20.64 2.44 17.39
N THR A 110 -20.72 3.64 16.79
CA THR A 110 -20.71 3.81 15.34
C THR A 110 -19.94 5.05 14.94
N PHE A 111 -19.33 5.03 13.76
CA PHE A 111 -18.56 6.15 13.23
C PHE A 111 -18.55 6.16 11.70
N ASN A 112 -18.17 7.28 11.10
CA ASN A 112 -17.80 7.34 9.69
C ASN A 112 -16.35 7.81 9.53
N VAL A 113 -15.81 7.60 8.33
CA VAL A 113 -14.44 7.97 7.98
C VAL A 113 -14.48 8.97 6.82
N LYS A 114 -13.66 10.02 6.93
CA LYS A 114 -13.27 10.84 5.80
C LYS A 114 -11.78 10.79 5.61
N TYR A 115 -11.32 10.95 4.38
CA TYR A 115 -9.91 10.91 4.04
C TYR A 115 -9.56 11.95 2.99
N ARG A 116 -8.28 12.29 2.93
CA ARG A 116 -7.74 13.26 1.98
C ARG A 116 -6.31 12.86 1.60
N VAL A 117 -6.05 12.87 0.30
CA VAL A 117 -4.70 12.66 -0.25
C VAL A 117 -3.86 13.92 -0.10
N ASP A 118 -2.55 13.75 -0.08
CA ASP A 118 -1.62 14.88 -0.09
C ASP A 118 -1.86 15.81 -1.30
N GLY A 119 -1.76 17.12 -1.08
CA GLY A 119 -2.05 18.15 -2.09
C GLY A 119 -3.53 18.42 -2.40
N SER A 120 -4.47 17.62 -1.86
CA SER A 120 -5.91 17.93 -1.97
C SER A 120 -6.40 18.82 -0.83
N ASN A 121 -7.35 19.71 -1.12
CA ASN A 121 -8.07 20.50 -0.11
C ASN A 121 -9.40 19.87 0.32
N ASP A 122 -9.91 18.90 -0.45
CA ASP A 122 -11.24 18.34 -0.25
C ASP A 122 -11.20 17.02 0.51
N TRP A 123 -12.09 16.90 1.50
CA TRP A 123 -12.32 15.67 2.23
C TRP A 123 -13.26 14.76 1.46
N THR A 124 -12.84 13.51 1.25
CA THR A 124 -13.65 12.47 0.62
C THR A 124 -14.29 11.59 1.70
N ASN A 125 -15.58 11.29 1.56
CA ASN A 125 -16.26 10.34 2.45
C ASN A 125 -15.86 8.91 2.06
N TYR A 126 -15.67 8.04 3.05
CA TYR A 126 -15.66 6.61 2.79
C TYR A 126 -17.08 6.12 2.54
N THR A 127 -17.30 5.44 1.41
CA THR A 127 -18.62 4.99 0.97
C THR A 127 -18.67 3.47 0.82
N ASP A 128 -19.88 2.92 0.87
CA ASP A 128 -20.12 1.54 0.46
C ASP A 128 -20.00 1.37 -1.06
N SER A 129 -20.19 0.14 -1.54
CA SER A 129 -20.15 -0.20 -2.97
C SER A 129 -21.26 0.49 -3.79
N GLY A 130 -22.32 0.99 -3.14
CA GLY A 130 -23.39 1.76 -3.75
C GLY A 130 -23.16 3.27 -3.74
N GLY A 131 -22.02 3.75 -3.21
CA GLY A 131 -21.69 5.17 -3.12
C GLY A 131 -22.37 5.90 -1.96
N SER A 132 -23.05 5.19 -1.05
CA SER A 132 -23.64 5.78 0.14
C SER A 132 -22.60 5.91 1.25
N LEU A 133 -22.71 6.94 2.09
CA LEU A 133 -21.80 7.14 3.23
C LEU A 133 -21.81 5.89 4.13
N LEU A 134 -20.66 5.25 4.30
CA LEU A 134 -20.58 4.04 5.11
C LEU A 134 -20.56 4.40 6.60
N THR A 135 -21.40 3.69 7.37
CA THR A 135 -21.39 3.71 8.82
C THR A 135 -20.71 2.45 9.32
N PHE A 136 -19.57 2.60 10.00
CA PHE A 136 -18.85 1.50 10.62
C PHE A 136 -19.44 1.16 11.99
N ILE A 137 -19.43 -0.14 12.31
CA ILE A 137 -19.77 -0.62 13.65
C ILE A 137 -18.47 -0.60 14.47
N GLY A 138 -18.47 0.21 15.52
CA GLY A 138 -17.36 0.35 16.45
C GLY A 138 -17.47 -0.65 17.60
N ASN A 139 -17.24 -0.18 18.81
CA ASN A 139 -17.07 -1.02 19.98
C ASN A 139 -18.39 -1.28 20.73
N GLU A 140 -18.42 -2.41 21.43
CA GLU A 140 -19.47 -2.78 22.40
C GLU A 140 -18.94 -2.85 23.83
N LYS A 141 -17.61 -2.83 24.01
CA LYS A 141 -16.89 -2.84 25.28
C LYS A 141 -15.64 -1.98 25.17
N LYS A 142 -15.14 -1.44 26.29
CA LYS A 142 -13.98 -0.54 26.26
C LYS A 142 -12.63 -1.19 25.92
N TYR A 143 -12.43 -2.46 26.26
CA TYR A 143 -11.14 -3.14 26.04
C TYR A 143 -11.10 -4.05 24.80
N LYS A 144 -12.25 -4.50 24.31
CA LYS A 144 -12.31 -5.41 23.16
C LYS A 144 -12.06 -4.61 21.87
N PRO A 145 -10.97 -4.89 21.12
CA PRO A 145 -10.78 -4.28 19.81
C PRO A 145 -11.90 -4.66 18.85
N VAL A 146 -12.22 -3.74 17.95
CA VAL A 146 -13.05 -4.03 16.77
C VAL A 146 -12.28 -3.63 15.53
N VAL A 147 -12.13 -4.58 14.62
CA VAL A 147 -11.47 -4.40 13.32
C VAL A 147 -12.54 -4.17 12.27
N ASN A 148 -12.40 -3.11 11.48
CA ASN A 148 -13.24 -2.85 10.32
C ASN A 148 -12.36 -2.78 9.08
N ASP A 149 -12.56 -3.75 8.18
CA ASP A 149 -11.92 -3.77 6.87
C ASP A 149 -12.57 -2.73 5.95
N PHE A 150 -11.75 -2.09 5.14
CA PHE A 150 -12.22 -1.25 4.05
C PHE A 150 -12.44 -2.16 2.83
N ALA A 151 -13.70 -2.35 2.44
CA ALA A 151 -14.10 -3.13 1.26
C ALA A 151 -13.32 -2.71 0.00
N VAL A 152 -13.04 -1.41 -0.11
CA VAL A 152 -12.06 -0.84 -1.06
C VAL A 152 -11.00 -0.10 -0.25
N SER A 153 -9.74 -0.52 -0.33
CA SER A 153 -8.62 0.18 0.30
C SER A 153 -8.49 1.60 -0.25
N ILE A 154 -8.14 2.55 0.63
CA ILE A 154 -8.01 3.97 0.26
C ILE A 154 -6.54 4.38 0.25
N VAL A 155 -6.19 5.31 -0.63
CA VAL A 155 -4.91 6.03 -0.55
C VAL A 155 -5.18 7.36 0.12
N ALA A 156 -4.50 7.64 1.23
CA ALA A 156 -4.68 8.89 1.97
C ALA A 156 -3.44 9.27 2.79
N ARG A 157 -3.27 10.57 3.01
CA ARG A 157 -2.34 11.13 3.99
C ARG A 157 -3.06 11.56 5.26
N TYR A 158 -4.23 12.18 5.11
CA TYR A 158 -5.06 12.63 6.23
C TYR A 158 -6.30 11.77 6.35
N ILE A 159 -6.60 11.33 7.57
CA ILE A 159 -7.77 10.49 7.86
C ILE A 159 -8.45 11.04 9.10
N ARG A 160 -9.77 11.23 9.01
CA ARG A 160 -10.64 11.64 10.10
C ARG A 160 -11.66 10.56 10.42
N VAL A 161 -11.82 10.31 11.71
CA VAL A 161 -12.90 9.50 12.26
C VAL A 161 -13.92 10.42 12.92
N TYR A 162 -15.19 10.28 12.56
CA TYR A 162 -16.29 11.03 13.15
C TYR A 162 -17.20 10.08 13.95
N PRO A 163 -17.17 10.12 15.29
CA PRO A 163 -18.12 9.39 16.13
C PRO A 163 -19.57 9.80 15.82
N LEU A 164 -20.44 8.81 15.67
CA LEU A 164 -21.87 9.00 15.38
C LEU A 164 -22.75 8.62 16.57
N SER A 165 -22.46 7.50 17.23
CA SER A 165 -23.12 7.06 18.48
C SER A 165 -22.11 6.45 19.44
N TRP A 166 -22.43 6.45 20.73
CA TRP A 166 -21.52 6.04 21.81
C TRP A 166 -22.28 5.60 23.06
N TYR A 167 -21.59 4.84 23.92
CA TYR A 167 -22.05 4.43 25.24
C TYR A 167 -21.36 5.27 26.31
N ASN A 168 -22.13 5.96 27.15
CA ASN A 168 -21.74 6.93 28.19
C ASN A 168 -20.88 8.14 27.75
N GLY A 169 -20.06 8.01 26.70
CA GLY A 169 -19.26 9.08 26.12
C GLY A 169 -18.47 8.61 24.89
N PRO A 170 -18.23 9.50 23.90
CA PRO A 170 -17.48 9.18 22.68
C PRO A 170 -15.97 9.14 22.93
N THR A 171 -15.52 8.22 23.78
CA THR A 171 -14.11 7.99 24.05
C THR A 171 -13.59 6.90 23.13
N MET A 172 -12.53 7.17 22.36
CA MET A 172 -12.01 6.22 21.38
C MET A 172 -10.48 6.17 21.40
N ARG A 173 -9.93 4.95 21.33
CA ARG A 173 -8.58 4.69 20.82
C ARG A 173 -8.68 4.05 19.44
N TRP A 174 -7.68 4.28 18.60
CA TRP A 174 -7.75 3.80 17.21
C TRP A 174 -6.36 3.62 16.60
N ASP A 175 -6.31 2.76 15.57
CA ASP A 175 -5.16 2.60 14.69
C ASP A 175 -5.64 2.34 13.26
N LEU A 176 -4.80 2.63 12.28
CA LEU A 176 -5.06 2.37 10.86
C LEU A 176 -4.23 1.17 10.39
N LEU A 177 -4.85 0.38 9.52
CA LEU A 177 -4.21 -0.77 8.89
C LEU A 177 -3.56 -0.33 7.59
N GLY A 178 -2.32 0.13 7.70
CA GLY A 178 -1.51 0.56 6.57
C GLY A 178 -0.88 -0.62 5.86
N CYS A 179 -0.80 -0.56 4.54
CA CYS A 179 -0.12 -1.59 3.79
C CYS A 179 1.40 -1.49 3.97
N ALA A 180 1.99 -2.49 4.61
CA ALA A 180 3.44 -2.62 4.79
C ALA A 180 4.14 -3.13 3.53
N LYS A 181 3.41 -3.85 2.66
CA LYS A 181 3.99 -4.45 1.44
C LYS A 181 2.92 -4.72 0.37
N TYR A 182 3.18 -4.26 -0.86
CA TYR A 182 2.32 -4.52 -2.02
C TYR A 182 2.80 -5.73 -2.82
N ILE A 183 1.84 -6.51 -3.35
CA ILE A 183 2.06 -7.23 -4.61
C ILE A 183 1.31 -6.45 -5.69
N GLN A 184 2.06 -5.92 -6.67
CA GLN A 184 1.46 -5.58 -7.95
C GLN A 184 0.98 -6.90 -8.60
N SER A 185 -0.31 -7.02 -8.85
CA SER A 185 -0.87 -8.10 -9.65
C SER A 185 -0.31 -7.96 -11.07
N TYR A 186 0.36 -8.99 -11.57
CA TYR A 186 0.93 -9.00 -12.92
C TYR A 186 -0.19 -9.05 -13.97
N ALA A 187 0.01 -8.30 -15.07
CA ALA A 187 -0.62 -8.63 -16.33
C ALA A 187 0.40 -8.41 -17.45
N ASN A 188 1.00 -9.49 -17.94
CA ASN A 188 1.12 -9.63 -19.37
C ASN A 188 0.70 -11.04 -19.77
N ARG A 189 -0.34 -11.11 -20.62
CA ARG A 189 -0.77 -12.36 -21.25
C ARG A 189 0.25 -12.66 -22.34
N TYR A 190 1.15 -13.58 -22.10
CA TYR A 190 1.63 -14.58 -23.07
C TYR A 190 2.48 -15.58 -22.28
N HIS A 191 1.94 -16.80 -22.09
CA HIS A 191 2.59 -18.09 -21.77
C HIS A 191 3.69 -18.13 -20.68
N HIS A 192 3.66 -18.92 -19.60
CA HIS A 192 2.99 -20.17 -19.22
C HIS A 192 2.66 -20.14 -17.71
N GLN A 193 1.65 -20.91 -17.29
CA GLN A 193 1.43 -21.25 -15.89
C GLN A 193 2.63 -22.06 -15.38
N ASP A 194 3.49 -21.43 -14.59
CA ASP A 194 4.11 -22.02 -13.40
C ASP A 194 4.83 -20.88 -12.66
N THR A 195 4.20 -20.40 -11.58
CA THR A 195 4.82 -19.47 -10.64
C THR A 195 5.78 -20.23 -9.74
N GLU A 196 6.93 -20.64 -10.29
CA GLU A 196 8.10 -20.97 -9.49
C GLU A 196 8.89 -19.69 -9.21
N THR A 197 9.40 -19.56 -7.99
CA THR A 197 10.40 -18.55 -7.66
C THR A 197 11.64 -18.77 -8.52
N CYS A 198 11.78 -18.00 -9.61
CA CYS A 198 12.94 -18.08 -10.49
C CYS A 198 14.19 -17.58 -9.74
N VAL A 199 15.03 -18.50 -9.28
CA VAL A 199 16.38 -18.19 -8.81
C VAL A 199 17.32 -18.29 -10.01
N VAL A 200 17.83 -17.15 -10.46
CA VAL A 200 18.84 -17.09 -11.52
C VAL A 200 20.20 -17.35 -10.88
N THR A 201 20.81 -18.49 -11.20
CA THR A 201 22.18 -18.88 -10.78
C THR A 201 23.00 -19.22 -12.01
N SER A 202 24.34 -19.26 -11.88
CA SER A 202 25.24 -19.64 -12.98
C SER A 202 25.00 -21.04 -13.56
N GLU A 203 24.20 -21.87 -12.89
CA GLU A 203 23.84 -23.23 -13.33
C GLU A 203 22.50 -23.28 -14.09
N ASN A 204 21.63 -22.26 -13.94
CA ASN A 204 20.29 -22.20 -14.53
C ASN A 204 20.08 -20.83 -15.20
N CYS A 205 20.52 -20.71 -16.45
CA CYS A 205 20.34 -19.50 -17.23
C CYS A 205 18.96 -19.42 -17.89
N MET A 206 18.43 -18.21 -18.03
CA MET A 206 17.18 -17.96 -18.75
C MET A 206 17.46 -17.57 -20.19
N HIS A 207 16.93 -18.34 -21.13
CA HIS A 207 16.99 -18.03 -22.55
C HIS A 207 15.72 -17.30 -23.00
N ALA A 208 15.89 -16.24 -23.79
CA ALA A 208 14.79 -15.54 -24.42
C ALA A 208 15.07 -15.30 -25.91
N THR A 209 14.11 -15.70 -26.74
CA THR A 209 14.09 -15.54 -28.19
C THR A 209 12.80 -14.82 -28.56
N ASN A 210 12.86 -13.59 -29.08
CA ASN A 210 11.68 -12.75 -29.35
C ASN A 210 10.72 -12.60 -28.14
N ASN A 211 11.26 -12.74 -26.93
CA ASN A 211 10.53 -12.77 -25.67
C ASN A 211 11.10 -11.75 -24.69
N ARG A 212 10.31 -11.43 -23.65
CA ARG A 212 10.70 -10.47 -22.61
C ARG A 212 11.02 -11.20 -21.32
N ILE A 213 12.11 -10.82 -20.68
CA ILE A 213 12.42 -11.25 -19.31
C ILE A 213 11.98 -10.15 -18.36
N LEU A 214 11.11 -10.49 -17.40
CA LEU A 214 10.77 -9.59 -16.31
C LEU A 214 11.11 -10.22 -14.97
N LEU A 215 11.99 -9.57 -14.23
CA LEU A 215 12.33 -9.91 -12.86
C LEU A 215 11.94 -8.75 -11.94
N ASN A 216 11.22 -9.07 -10.87
CA ASN A 216 10.82 -8.10 -9.86
C ASN A 216 11.27 -8.60 -8.48
N TYR A 217 12.36 -8.02 -7.98
CA TYR A 217 12.89 -8.33 -6.66
C TYR A 217 12.23 -7.44 -5.63
N LYS A 218 11.58 -8.06 -4.64
CA LYS A 218 10.76 -7.33 -3.66
C LYS A 218 11.42 -7.20 -2.30
N GLY A 219 11.40 -5.99 -1.76
CA GLY A 219 11.93 -5.68 -0.43
C GLY A 219 13.43 -5.97 -0.35
N LEU A 220 14.21 -5.35 -1.22
CA LEU A 220 15.67 -5.28 -1.11
C LEU A 220 16.06 -4.11 -0.21
N VAL A 221 17.18 -4.23 0.49
CA VAL A 221 17.76 -3.19 1.35
C VAL A 221 19.24 -2.99 1.01
N THR A 222 19.70 -1.75 1.10
CA THR A 222 21.12 -1.39 1.13
C THR A 222 21.38 -0.26 2.11
N GLN A 223 22.62 -0.14 2.58
CA GLN A 223 23.10 0.97 3.41
C GLN A 223 23.82 2.03 2.60
N SER A 224 23.94 1.83 1.28
CA SER A 224 24.53 2.78 0.34
C SER A 224 23.43 3.55 -0.41
N ASN A 225 23.72 4.78 -0.81
CA ASN A 225 22.88 5.56 -1.71
C ASN A 225 23.07 5.18 -3.19
N THR A 226 23.98 4.25 -3.47
CA THR A 226 24.23 3.68 -4.80
C THR A 226 24.36 2.17 -4.70
N THR A 227 23.89 1.45 -5.72
CA THR A 227 24.07 0.01 -5.87
C THR A 227 24.49 -0.31 -7.29
N ASN A 228 25.38 -1.29 -7.42
CA ASN A 228 25.82 -1.80 -8.72
C ASN A 228 25.16 -3.15 -8.96
N LEU A 229 24.59 -3.31 -10.15
CA LEU A 229 24.12 -4.58 -10.66
C LEU A 229 25.07 -5.04 -11.76
N VAL A 230 25.42 -6.32 -11.77
CA VAL A 230 26.18 -6.94 -12.86
C VAL A 230 25.33 -8.08 -13.43
N LEU A 231 24.86 -7.88 -14.65
CA LEU A 231 24.14 -8.89 -15.40
C LEU A 231 25.16 -9.68 -16.22
N LYS A 232 25.11 -11.00 -16.12
CA LYS A 232 26.01 -11.90 -16.86
C LYS A 232 25.20 -12.87 -17.71
N GLY A 233 25.67 -13.11 -18.93
CA GLY A 233 25.16 -14.15 -19.81
C GLY A 233 25.58 -13.92 -21.26
N GLU A 234 24.96 -14.64 -22.18
CA GLU A 234 25.26 -14.52 -23.61
C GLU A 234 24.38 -13.46 -24.28
N SER A 235 24.99 -12.58 -25.07
CA SER A 235 24.30 -11.55 -25.86
C SER A 235 23.34 -10.63 -25.06
N VAL A 236 23.61 -10.44 -23.76
CA VAL A 236 22.81 -9.57 -22.88
C VAL A 236 22.84 -8.12 -23.40
N PRO A 237 21.69 -7.53 -23.77
CA PRO A 237 21.67 -6.20 -24.35
C PRO A 237 21.88 -5.14 -23.25
N CYS A 238 23.07 -4.53 -23.19
CA CYS A 238 23.35 -3.45 -22.22
C CYS A 238 23.02 -2.07 -22.80
N ASN A 239 21.74 -1.79 -23.02
CA ASN A 239 21.32 -0.48 -23.51
C ASN A 239 19.87 -0.15 -23.13
N ASN A 240 19.57 1.14 -23.03
CA ASN A 240 18.26 1.64 -22.63
C ASN A 240 17.14 1.43 -23.68
N LYS A 241 17.45 0.93 -24.88
CA LYS A 241 16.42 0.61 -25.90
C LYS A 241 15.82 -0.77 -25.65
N SER A 242 16.66 -1.72 -25.27
CA SER A 242 16.28 -3.13 -25.09
C SER A 242 16.22 -3.56 -23.63
N MET A 243 16.55 -2.68 -22.69
CA MET A 243 16.57 -2.99 -21.28
C MET A 243 16.05 -1.80 -20.48
N THR A 244 15.32 -2.09 -19.41
CA THR A 244 14.74 -1.13 -18.47
C THR A 244 15.00 -1.66 -17.08
N ILE A 245 15.83 -0.95 -16.32
CA ILE A 245 16.15 -1.30 -14.93
C ILE A 245 15.90 -0.08 -14.08
N GLY A 246 15.16 -0.27 -12.99
CA GLY A 246 14.83 0.83 -12.10
C GLY A 246 14.58 0.42 -10.67
N ILE A 247 14.92 1.32 -9.76
CA ILE A 247 14.62 1.21 -8.33
C ILE A 247 13.33 2.00 -8.05
N GLU A 248 12.38 1.36 -7.37
CA GLU A 248 11.14 2.00 -6.97
C GLU A 248 11.42 3.19 -6.03
N ILE A 249 11.03 4.41 -6.43
CA ILE A 249 11.17 5.66 -5.66
C ILE A 249 9.84 6.18 -5.11
N GLY A 250 8.83 5.33 -5.06
CA GLY A 250 7.51 5.69 -4.56
C GLY A 250 6.44 5.24 -5.52
N MET A 251 5.22 5.68 -5.25
CA MET A 251 4.05 5.21 -5.95
C MET A 251 3.04 6.35 -6.13
N ILE A 252 2.32 6.31 -7.24
CA ILE A 252 1.13 7.14 -7.46
C ILE A 252 -0.04 6.16 -7.62
N GLY A 253 -0.83 6.00 -6.56
CA GLY A 253 -1.86 4.97 -6.50
C GLY A 253 -1.25 3.56 -6.52
N CYS A 254 -1.58 2.77 -7.56
CA CYS A 254 -1.04 1.42 -7.77
C CYS A 254 0.16 1.37 -8.72
N ALA A 255 0.56 2.50 -9.31
CA ALA A 255 1.70 2.58 -10.21
C ALA A 255 2.97 2.83 -9.41
N ALA A 256 3.89 1.87 -9.42
CA ALA A 256 5.24 2.08 -8.92
C ALA A 256 5.97 3.07 -9.85
N VAL A 257 6.55 4.09 -9.24
CA VAL A 257 7.42 5.05 -9.90
C VAL A 257 8.84 4.55 -9.71
N TYR A 258 9.54 4.32 -10.82
CA TYR A 258 10.92 3.86 -10.79
C TYR A 258 11.87 4.99 -11.16
N ASN A 259 12.97 5.11 -10.42
CA ASN A 259 14.13 5.85 -10.87
C ASN A 259 14.98 4.92 -11.73
N MET A 260 15.20 5.31 -12.97
CA MET A 260 15.91 4.50 -13.95
C MET A 260 17.39 4.45 -13.63
N CYS A 261 17.94 3.23 -13.65
CA CYS A 261 19.37 3.02 -13.48
C CYS A 261 20.13 3.35 -14.76
N LYS A 262 21.40 3.71 -14.61
CA LYS A 262 22.32 4.01 -15.72
C LYS A 262 23.04 2.74 -16.12
N MET A 263 22.99 2.39 -17.41
CA MET A 263 23.76 1.29 -17.97
C MET A 263 25.13 1.81 -18.38
N ASN A 264 26.16 1.17 -17.84
CA ASN A 264 27.55 1.42 -18.18
C ASN A 264 28.00 0.32 -19.14
N ASP A 265 28.77 0.74 -20.14
CA ASP A 265 29.15 0.06 -21.39
C ASP A 265 29.38 -1.47 -21.33
N VAL A 266 29.15 -2.11 -22.48
CA VAL A 266 29.44 -3.53 -22.71
C VAL A 266 30.95 -3.71 -22.81
N ASN A 267 31.59 -4.25 -21.79
CA ASN A 267 32.82 -4.98 -22.05
C ASN A 267 32.40 -6.16 -22.93
N GLY A 268 33.01 -6.35 -24.10
CA GLY A 268 32.63 -7.35 -25.13
C GLY A 268 32.66 -8.84 -24.71
N ASN A 269 32.43 -9.15 -23.44
CA ASN A 269 32.47 -10.45 -22.77
C ASN A 269 31.09 -10.94 -22.28
N GLY A 270 29.98 -10.29 -22.66
CA GLY A 270 28.63 -10.67 -22.20
C GLY A 270 28.27 -10.20 -20.78
N THR A 271 28.93 -9.16 -20.27
CA THR A 271 28.57 -8.55 -18.98
C THR A 271 28.04 -7.14 -19.15
N CYS A 272 26.95 -6.83 -18.44
CA CYS A 272 26.33 -5.51 -18.41
C CYS A 272 26.36 -4.94 -17.00
N HIS A 273 27.04 -3.79 -16.85
CA HIS A 273 27.18 -3.10 -15.59
C HIS A 273 26.10 -2.02 -15.49
N VAL A 274 25.40 -1.98 -14.36
CA VAL A 274 24.28 -1.06 -14.16
C VAL A 274 24.45 -0.37 -12.82
N LEU A 275 24.47 0.96 -12.84
CA LEU A 275 24.54 1.80 -11.65
C LEU A 275 23.15 2.34 -11.33
N CYS A 276 22.64 2.03 -10.15
CA CYS A 276 21.38 2.57 -9.66
C CYS A 276 21.62 3.54 -8.50
N GLU A 277 21.01 4.72 -8.57
CA GLU A 277 21.04 5.74 -7.54
C GLU A 277 19.76 5.70 -6.70
N LEU A 278 19.90 5.63 -5.39
CA LEU A 278 18.84 5.68 -4.40
C LEU A 278 18.71 7.10 -3.84
N LYS A 279 17.48 7.49 -3.48
CA LYS A 279 17.21 8.70 -2.71
C LYS A 279 17.61 8.49 -1.25
N ASP A 280 17.95 9.57 -0.55
CA ASP A 280 18.38 9.54 0.85
C ASP A 280 17.39 8.81 1.77
N TRP A 281 16.09 8.99 1.53
CA TRP A 281 15.04 8.34 2.31
C TRP A 281 14.89 6.83 2.07
N GLN A 282 15.51 6.28 1.00
CA GLN A 282 15.49 4.85 0.68
C GLN A 282 16.64 4.08 1.35
N VAL A 283 17.71 4.77 1.78
CA VAL A 283 18.86 4.13 2.42
C VAL A 283 18.42 3.48 3.74
N GLY A 284 18.73 2.20 3.90
CA GLY A 284 18.31 1.39 5.05
C GLY A 284 16.82 1.00 5.05
N ARG A 285 16.04 1.37 4.03
CA ARG A 285 14.62 1.02 3.89
C ARG A 285 14.41 0.03 2.76
N PRO A 286 13.40 -0.86 2.86
CA PRO A 286 13.09 -1.81 1.79
C PRO A 286 12.52 -1.09 0.55
N PHE A 287 12.94 -1.53 -0.64
CA PHE A 287 12.42 -1.08 -1.94
C PHE A 287 12.30 -2.25 -2.92
N ASN A 288 11.60 -2.06 -4.03
CA ASN A 288 11.54 -3.04 -5.12
C ASN A 288 12.47 -2.66 -6.27
N LEU A 289 13.10 -3.67 -6.90
CA LEU A 289 13.92 -3.53 -8.10
C LEU A 289 13.19 -4.17 -9.28
N LEU A 290 13.02 -3.38 -10.35
CA LEU A 290 12.50 -3.84 -11.63
C LEU A 290 13.67 -4.08 -12.59
N LEU A 291 13.70 -5.26 -13.20
CA LEU A 291 14.55 -5.60 -14.33
C LEU A 291 13.66 -6.12 -15.46
N LEU A 292 13.57 -5.36 -16.53
CA LEU A 292 12.86 -5.71 -17.75
C LEU A 292 13.86 -5.73 -18.90
N ILE A 293 13.92 -6.84 -19.62
CA ILE A 293 14.71 -6.98 -20.84
C ILE A 293 13.75 -7.28 -21.98
N THR A 294 13.84 -6.49 -23.05
CA THR A 294 13.02 -6.55 -24.26
C THR A 294 13.93 -6.55 -25.49
N GLY A 295 14.07 -7.69 -26.16
CA GLY A 295 14.88 -7.78 -27.37
C GLY A 295 14.37 -8.85 -28.32
N ASP A 296 14.61 -8.64 -29.62
CA ASP A 296 14.31 -9.56 -30.72
C ASP A 296 15.56 -10.38 -31.11
N PHE A 297 16.33 -10.83 -30.12
CA PHE A 297 17.57 -11.58 -30.33
C PHE A 297 17.69 -12.70 -29.31
N ASP A 298 18.33 -13.79 -29.70
CA ASP A 298 18.69 -14.91 -28.83
C ASP A 298 19.63 -14.40 -27.73
N MET A 299 19.12 -14.30 -26.51
CA MET A 299 19.90 -13.90 -25.35
C MET A 299 19.77 -14.91 -24.21
N GLU A 300 20.78 -14.91 -23.35
CA GLU A 300 20.84 -15.72 -22.16
C GLU A 300 21.19 -14.85 -20.95
N LEU A 301 20.42 -14.97 -19.86
CA LEU A 301 20.73 -14.33 -18.57
C LEU A 301 21.03 -15.41 -17.53
N CYS A 302 22.30 -15.48 -17.11
CA CYS A 302 22.81 -16.49 -16.18
C CYS A 302 22.97 -15.98 -14.75
N ALA A 303 23.19 -14.68 -14.54
CA ALA A 303 23.32 -14.14 -13.20
C ALA A 303 22.93 -12.66 -13.14
N VAL A 304 22.38 -12.27 -11.99
CA VAL A 304 22.20 -10.88 -11.56
C VAL A 304 22.94 -10.71 -10.24
N GLU A 305 24.16 -10.20 -10.30
CA GLU A 305 24.98 -9.95 -9.10
C GLU A 305 24.72 -8.55 -8.55
N THR A 306 24.60 -8.43 -7.24
CA THR A 306 24.30 -7.17 -6.57
C THR A 306 24.75 -7.16 -5.11
N ASP A 307 25.06 -5.98 -4.57
CA ASP A 307 25.30 -5.76 -3.13
C ASP A 307 24.01 -5.61 -2.31
N LEU A 308 22.85 -5.63 -2.99
CA LEU A 308 21.54 -5.57 -2.36
C LEU A 308 21.25 -6.84 -1.55
N LYS A 309 20.69 -6.65 -0.35
CA LYS A 309 20.33 -7.76 0.54
C LYS A 309 18.81 -7.93 0.59
N PRO A 310 18.29 -9.16 0.63
CA PRO A 310 16.90 -9.39 0.95
C PRO A 310 16.59 -8.75 2.31
N TRP A 311 15.54 -7.94 2.37
CA TRP A 311 15.04 -7.42 3.62
C TRP A 311 14.52 -8.57 4.48
N LYS A 312 15.12 -8.74 5.66
CA LYS A 312 14.67 -9.75 6.61
C LYS A 312 13.51 -9.17 7.42
N ARG A 313 12.37 -9.87 7.39
CA ARG A 313 11.14 -9.47 8.09
C ARG A 313 11.43 -9.25 9.58
N GLY A 314 11.03 -8.09 10.10
CA GLY A 314 10.91 -7.87 11.54
C GLY A 314 9.72 -8.66 12.11
N ARG A 315 9.70 -8.88 13.43
CA ARG A 315 8.61 -9.61 14.13
C ARG A 315 7.21 -8.96 14.07
N ASN A 316 7.07 -7.81 13.38
CA ASN A 316 5.90 -6.93 13.47
C ASN A 316 5.05 -6.86 12.18
N VAL A 317 5.37 -7.62 11.13
CA VAL A 317 4.58 -7.64 9.88
C VAL A 317 3.55 -8.77 9.93
N ILE A 318 2.27 -8.46 9.64
CA ILE A 318 1.15 -9.41 9.69
C ILE A 318 0.74 -9.79 8.26
N ASP A 319 0.83 -11.08 7.92
CA ASP A 319 0.72 -11.60 6.54
C ASP A 319 -0.72 -11.63 5.96
N SER A 320 -1.77 -11.34 6.75
CA SER A 320 -3.13 -11.07 6.26
C SER A 320 -4.03 -10.44 7.32
N MET A 321 -5.14 -9.80 6.91
CA MET A 321 -6.12 -9.19 7.82
C MET A 321 -6.72 -10.18 8.83
N THR A 322 -6.85 -11.46 8.45
CA THR A 322 -7.37 -12.53 9.31
C THR A 322 -6.42 -12.95 10.45
N TYR A 323 -5.13 -12.60 10.39
CA TYR A 323 -4.16 -12.90 11.46
C TYR A 323 -4.00 -11.76 12.48
N TRP A 324 -4.74 -10.65 12.31
CA TRP A 324 -4.71 -9.53 13.25
C TRP A 324 -5.22 -9.91 14.64
N ASP A 325 -6.17 -10.83 14.76
CA ASP A 325 -6.63 -11.31 16.07
C ASP A 325 -5.48 -11.89 16.92
N SER A 326 -4.46 -12.47 16.28
CA SER A 326 -3.27 -12.97 16.98
C SER A 326 -2.31 -11.84 17.38
N PHE A 327 -2.18 -10.81 16.56
CA PHE A 327 -1.41 -9.60 16.88
C PHE A 327 -2.07 -8.79 17.98
N LEU A 328 -3.38 -8.54 17.88
CA LEU A 328 -4.19 -7.81 18.85
C LEU A 328 -4.30 -8.54 20.19
N ARG A 329 -4.23 -9.89 20.22
CA ARG A 329 -4.10 -10.66 21.48
C ARG A 329 -2.85 -10.29 22.28
N LYS A 330 -1.80 -9.75 21.67
CA LYS A 330 -0.62 -9.24 22.40
C LYS A 330 -0.87 -7.87 23.04
N PHE A 331 -1.90 -7.15 22.59
CA PHE A 331 -2.29 -5.82 23.05
C PHE A 331 -3.63 -5.83 23.81
N ALA A 332 -4.34 -6.96 23.83
CA ALA A 332 -5.41 -7.20 24.77
C ALA A 332 -4.77 -7.28 26.17
N MET A 333 -5.13 -6.35 27.06
CA MET A 333 -4.86 -6.54 28.47
C MET A 333 -5.54 -7.85 28.88
N ASN A 334 -4.80 -8.75 29.54
CA ASN A 334 -5.40 -9.93 30.14
C ASN A 334 -6.52 -9.45 31.07
N ASP A 335 -7.74 -9.93 30.81
CA ASP A 335 -8.93 -9.67 31.62
C ASP A 335 -8.71 -10.03 33.10
#